data_AF-A0A942EKC2-F1
#
_entry.id   AF-A0A942EKC2-F1
#
_cell.length_a   1.000
_cell.length_b   1.000
_cell.length_c   1.000
_cell.angle_alpha   90.00
_cell.angle_beta   90.00
_cell.angle_gamma   90.00
#
_symmetry.space_group_name_H-M   'P 1'
#
loop_
_entity.id
_entity.type
_entity.pdbx_description
1 polymer ?
#
loop_
_entity_poly.entity_id
_entity_poly.type
_entity_poly.pdbx_seq_one_letter_code
_entity_poly.pdbx_strand_id
1 'polypeptide(L)'
;MVQIIEGTSPFSSIAKGLGGGLASGFLQGQQKKHELALIDAKEAAKQKNRIALALATGLISEDVAARLTGVSTQESKGKSDLSKEIPETSRQDFSNQILNPRQKEEPTTEQSEQEETALELIYPGLGKQKTEQRKLRRKEFESDRAYNSARSDKYLDELGKSTSGIREREIGIDSSIAAVNSGQLSPLGGSFWADILNIPSLRDQSGATLQAAAKVNLIGALDKVGARPNQFIEKQISSAFAQVGETKESQMAKLNIAKTVLDLDKKELEIAQILSDQYRKDLGYVPANIDSLVRTQMKPYTEKRMEKLAYDLQESREMSQNPEFYNTLQKVYPGTPLTEGKYKVFYHKAKGNTEEERDAKALEMAKKAGYKIVDPSILGIE
;
A
#
# COMPACT_ATOMS: atom_id res chain seq x y z
N MET A 1 -22.60 -48.54 42.46
CA MET A 1 -21.27 -47.89 42.52
C MET A 1 -20.92 -47.43 41.12
N VAL A 2 -20.95 -46.11 40.87
CA VAL A 2 -20.55 -45.50 39.60
C VAL A 2 -19.36 -44.60 39.91
N GLN A 3 -18.20 -44.91 39.33
CA GLN A 3 -16.99 -44.09 39.46
C GLN A 3 -17.09 -42.90 38.50
N ILE A 4 -16.98 -41.70 39.05
CA ILE A 4 -16.86 -40.43 38.32
C ILE A 4 -15.39 -40.27 37.96
N ILE A 5 -15.08 -40.20 36.66
CA ILE A 5 -13.75 -39.86 36.14
C ILE A 5 -13.71 -38.34 35.99
N GLU A 6 -12.98 -37.67 36.86
CA GLU A 6 -12.68 -36.23 36.73
C GLU A 6 -11.66 -36.02 35.61
N GLY A 7 -12.13 -35.50 34.47
CA GLY A 7 -11.28 -35.09 33.35
C GLY A 7 -10.57 -33.78 33.66
N THR A 8 -9.25 -33.83 33.85
CA THR A 8 -8.40 -32.66 33.99
C THR A 8 -8.23 -31.95 32.64
N SER A 9 -8.56 -30.65 32.61
CA SER A 9 -8.37 -29.77 31.44
C SER A 9 -6.89 -29.71 31.03
N PRO A 10 -6.57 -29.85 29.72
CA PRO A 10 -5.18 -29.85 29.22
C PRO A 10 -4.47 -28.48 29.28
N PHE A 11 -5.11 -27.45 29.85
CA PHE A 11 -4.56 -26.10 29.93
C PHE A 11 -3.92 -25.74 31.29
N SER A 12 -3.97 -26.63 32.30
CA SER A 12 -3.48 -26.32 33.65
C SER A 12 -1.95 -26.40 33.79
N SER A 13 -1.23 -27.04 32.86
CA SER A 13 0.21 -27.28 32.99
C SER A 13 1.12 -26.17 32.42
N ILE A 14 0.59 -25.26 31.59
CA ILE A 14 1.39 -24.19 30.95
C ILE A 14 1.55 -22.96 31.87
N ALA A 15 0.73 -22.83 32.92
CA ALA A 15 0.67 -21.62 33.75
C ALA A 15 1.72 -21.52 34.88
N LYS A 16 2.60 -22.52 35.07
CA LYS A 16 3.57 -22.50 36.19
C LYS A 16 4.90 -21.78 35.92
N GLY A 17 5.16 -21.32 34.69
CA GLY A 17 6.46 -20.73 34.31
C GLY A 17 6.46 -19.27 33.85
N LEU A 18 5.30 -18.66 33.64
CA LEU A 18 5.18 -17.28 33.13
C LEU A 18 4.52 -16.41 34.19
N GLY A 19 5.24 -15.38 34.67
CA GLY A 19 4.82 -14.50 35.75
C GLY A 19 3.36 -14.05 35.63
N GLY A 20 2.62 -14.10 36.74
CA GLY A 20 1.15 -14.02 36.80
C GLY A 20 0.48 -12.81 36.15
N GLY A 21 1.23 -11.77 35.76
CA GLY A 21 0.73 -10.63 35.01
C GLY A 21 0.53 -10.87 33.50
N LEU A 22 1.32 -11.76 32.88
CA LEU A 22 1.20 -12.04 31.43
C LEU A 22 0.13 -13.09 31.14
N ALA A 23 -0.03 -14.08 32.03
CA ALA A 23 -1.05 -15.12 31.89
C ALA A 23 -2.48 -14.56 32.06
N SER A 24 -2.68 -13.59 32.96
CA SER A 24 -3.98 -12.94 33.17
C SER A 24 -4.38 -12.08 31.96
N GLY A 25 -3.45 -11.30 31.38
CA GLY A 25 -3.70 -10.51 30.18
C GLY A 25 -4.03 -11.37 28.95
N PHE A 26 -3.38 -12.52 28.79
CA PHE A 26 -3.67 -13.43 27.68
C PHE A 26 -5.05 -14.09 27.81
N LEU A 27 -5.41 -14.56 29.02
CA LEU A 27 -6.73 -15.15 29.28
C LEU A 27 -7.86 -14.12 29.12
N GLN A 28 -7.66 -12.89 29.59
CA GLN A 28 -8.62 -11.80 29.41
C GLN A 28 -8.79 -11.43 27.92
N GLY A 29 -7.70 -11.47 27.14
CA GLY A 29 -7.72 -11.28 25.70
C GLY A 29 -8.50 -12.38 24.95
N GLN A 30 -8.35 -13.65 25.36
CA GLN A 30 -9.11 -14.77 24.79
C GLN A 30 -10.60 -14.70 25.14
N GLN A 31 -10.94 -14.35 26.37
CA GLN A 31 -12.33 -14.15 26.79
C GLN A 31 -13.01 -13.04 25.99
N LYS A 32 -12.33 -11.89 25.81
CA LYS A 32 -12.85 -10.78 25.02
C LYS A 32 -13.05 -11.12 23.54
N LYS A 33 -12.14 -11.92 22.96
CA LYS A 33 -12.31 -12.44 21.59
C LYS A 33 -13.52 -13.36 21.46
N HIS A 34 -13.74 -14.23 22.44
CA HIS A 34 -14.89 -15.12 22.47
C HIS A 34 -16.22 -14.37 22.64
N GLU A 35 -16.24 -13.34 23.50
CA GLU A 35 -17.41 -12.45 23.65
C GLU A 35 -17.73 -11.69 22.35
N LEU A 36 -16.72 -11.16 21.66
CA LEU A 36 -16.90 -10.51 20.36
C LEU A 36 -17.47 -11.48 19.33
N ALA A 37 -16.92 -12.70 19.23
CA ALA A 37 -17.42 -13.71 18.31
C ALA A 37 -18.89 -14.11 18.59
N LEU A 38 -19.30 -14.16 19.86
CA LEU A 38 -20.69 -14.41 20.25
C LEU A 38 -21.63 -13.25 19.89
N ILE A 39 -21.15 -12.00 19.98
CA ILE A 39 -21.92 -10.82 19.57
C ILE A 39 -22.11 -10.82 18.05
N ASP A 40 -21.04 -11.04 17.29
CA ASP A 40 -21.08 -11.10 15.82
C ASP A 40 -22.01 -12.22 15.33
N ALA A 41 -21.96 -13.39 15.97
CA ALA A 41 -22.86 -14.51 15.65
C ALA A 41 -24.34 -14.18 15.92
N LYS A 42 -24.63 -13.45 17.02
CA LYS A 42 -26.00 -13.00 17.34
C LYS A 42 -26.50 -11.94 16.37
N GLU A 43 -25.63 -11.04 15.93
CA GLU A 43 -25.98 -10.02 14.94
C GLU A 43 -26.23 -10.64 13.56
N ALA A 44 -25.38 -11.57 13.12
CA ALA A 44 -25.58 -12.32 11.88
C ALA A 44 -26.91 -13.11 11.89
N ALA A 45 -27.26 -13.72 13.03
CA ALA A 45 -28.55 -14.41 13.18
C ALA A 45 -29.75 -13.43 13.09
N LYS A 46 -29.66 -12.25 13.71
CA LYS A 46 -30.69 -11.20 13.59
C LYS A 46 -30.83 -10.70 12.16
N GLN A 47 -29.72 -10.53 11.44
CA GLN A 47 -29.73 -10.09 10.05
C GLN A 47 -30.40 -11.13 9.15
N LYS A 48 -30.08 -12.43 9.32
CA LYS A 48 -30.76 -13.52 8.61
C LYS A 48 -32.26 -13.54 8.86
N ASN A 49 -32.69 -13.35 10.11
CA ASN A 49 -34.12 -13.28 10.45
C ASN A 49 -34.82 -12.07 9.79
N ARG A 50 -34.15 -10.91 9.71
CA ARG A 50 -34.69 -9.74 9.01
C ARG A 50 -34.86 -9.97 7.51
N ILE A 51 -33.86 -10.60 6.87
CA ILE A 51 -33.92 -10.94 5.45
C ILE A 51 -35.03 -11.97 5.19
N ALA A 52 -35.16 -12.99 6.05
CA ALA A 52 -36.23 -13.98 5.95
C ALA A 52 -37.63 -13.36 6.11
N LEU A 53 -37.79 -12.41 7.05
CA LEU A 53 -39.05 -11.68 7.24
C LEU A 53 -39.38 -10.78 6.03
N ALA A 54 -38.38 -10.07 5.49
CA ALA A 54 -38.54 -9.24 4.30
C ALA A 54 -38.91 -10.07 3.06
N LEU A 55 -38.34 -11.27 2.92
CA LEU A 55 -38.69 -12.21 1.86
C LEU A 55 -40.13 -12.74 2.03
N ALA A 56 -40.50 -13.17 3.24
CA ALA A 56 -41.84 -13.69 3.53
C ALA A 56 -42.96 -12.65 3.37
N THR A 57 -42.63 -11.36 3.52
CA THR A 57 -43.55 -10.24 3.31
C THR A 57 -43.56 -9.72 1.88
N GLY A 58 -42.74 -10.30 0.99
CA GLY A 58 -42.64 -9.89 -0.42
C GLY A 58 -41.93 -8.56 -0.64
N LEU A 59 -41.26 -8.01 0.39
CA LEU A 59 -40.53 -6.73 0.29
C LEU A 59 -39.23 -6.84 -0.53
N ILE A 60 -38.66 -8.03 -0.61
CA ILE A 60 -37.47 -8.33 -1.42
C ILE A 60 -37.68 -9.61 -2.22
N SER A 61 -37.06 -9.72 -3.39
CA SER A 61 -37.06 -10.95 -4.18
C SER A 61 -36.08 -11.99 -3.62
N GLU A 62 -36.28 -13.26 -4.00
CA GLU A 62 -35.38 -14.37 -3.63
C GLU A 62 -33.93 -14.11 -4.06
N ASP A 63 -33.70 -13.54 -5.24
CA ASP A 63 -32.36 -13.18 -5.73
C ASP A 63 -31.67 -12.13 -4.86
N VAL A 64 -32.43 -11.13 -4.37
CA VAL A 64 -31.90 -10.10 -3.47
C VAL A 64 -31.59 -10.71 -2.10
N ALA A 65 -32.44 -11.60 -1.60
CA ALA A 65 -32.19 -12.32 -0.34
C ALA A 65 -30.95 -13.24 -0.43
N ALA A 66 -30.73 -13.91 -1.56
CA ALA A 66 -29.55 -14.76 -1.79
C ALA A 66 -28.25 -13.94 -1.79
N ARG A 67 -28.24 -12.77 -2.45
CA ARG A 67 -27.09 -11.84 -2.44
C ARG A 67 -26.80 -11.28 -1.05
N LEU A 68 -27.84 -10.91 -0.29
CA LEU A 68 -27.70 -10.37 1.07
C LEU A 68 -27.25 -11.40 2.10
N THR A 69 -27.50 -12.69 1.85
CA THR A 69 -27.07 -13.79 2.73
C THR A 69 -25.72 -14.40 2.33
N GLY A 70 -25.13 -13.94 1.23
CA GLY A 70 -23.87 -14.46 0.69
C GLY A 70 -23.99 -15.89 0.14
N VAL A 71 -25.21 -16.37 -0.09
CA VAL A 71 -25.45 -17.70 -0.67
C VAL A 71 -25.42 -17.56 -2.19
N SER A 72 -24.26 -17.83 -2.77
CA SER A 72 -24.07 -17.88 -4.23
C SER A 72 -24.81 -19.06 -4.83
N THR A 73 -25.96 -18.82 -5.48
CA THR A 73 -26.60 -19.79 -6.38
C THR A 73 -25.86 -19.83 -7.71
N GLN A 74 -24.92 -20.75 -7.88
CA GLN A 74 -24.37 -21.08 -9.20
C GLN A 74 -25.28 -22.09 -9.90
N GLU A 75 -26.18 -21.61 -10.78
CA GLU A 75 -26.66 -22.39 -11.92
C GLU A 75 -27.27 -21.46 -12.99
N SER A 76 -26.52 -21.18 -14.06
CA SER A 76 -26.99 -21.38 -15.45
C SER A 76 -25.86 -21.11 -16.46
N LYS A 77 -25.73 -22.03 -17.40
CA LYS A 77 -24.81 -22.01 -18.55
C LYS A 77 -25.43 -21.20 -19.71
N GLY A 78 -24.59 -20.52 -20.49
CA GLY A 78 -24.72 -20.53 -21.96
C GLY A 78 -24.54 -19.20 -22.71
N LYS A 79 -23.33 -19.02 -23.26
CA LYS A 79 -22.94 -18.47 -24.60
C LYS A 79 -23.66 -17.23 -25.19
N SER A 80 -22.88 -16.19 -25.51
CA SER A 80 -22.46 -15.87 -26.90
C SER A 80 -21.65 -14.56 -27.02
N ASP A 81 -20.46 -14.68 -27.63
CA ASP A 81 -19.80 -13.83 -28.63
C ASP A 81 -19.72 -12.29 -28.57
N LEU A 82 -18.44 -11.88 -28.69
CA LEU A 82 -17.84 -10.80 -29.47
C LEU A 82 -17.98 -9.31 -29.08
N SER A 83 -16.78 -8.76 -28.86
CA SER A 83 -16.32 -7.40 -29.19
C SER A 83 -17.00 -6.22 -28.52
N LYS A 84 -16.28 -5.61 -27.56
CA LYS A 84 -15.90 -4.19 -27.56
C LYS A 84 -15.10 -3.86 -26.30
N GLU A 85 -14.02 -3.13 -26.53
CA GLU A 85 -13.40 -2.13 -25.66
C GLU A 85 -12.87 -2.56 -24.29
N ILE A 86 -11.65 -2.07 -24.04
CA ILE A 86 -10.87 -2.14 -22.81
C ILE A 86 -11.75 -1.76 -21.61
N PRO A 87 -11.83 -2.56 -20.53
CA PRO A 87 -12.44 -2.08 -19.33
C PRO A 87 -11.44 -1.21 -18.55
N GLU A 88 -11.88 -0.03 -18.13
CA GLU A 88 -11.29 0.76 -17.05
C GLU A 88 -11.41 -0.01 -15.71
N THR A 89 -10.77 -1.16 -15.58
CA THR A 89 -10.70 -1.93 -14.33
C THR A 89 -9.52 -1.45 -13.51
N SER A 90 -9.69 -0.29 -12.88
CA SER A 90 -8.79 0.21 -11.82
C SER A 90 -9.55 0.87 -10.66
N ARG A 91 -10.86 1.16 -10.80
CA ARG A 91 -11.65 1.82 -9.76
C ARG A 91 -12.58 0.92 -8.94
N GLN A 92 -12.97 -0.26 -9.44
CA GLN A 92 -14.06 -1.03 -8.82
C GLN A 92 -13.62 -2.11 -7.81
N ASP A 93 -12.39 -2.63 -7.89
CA ASP A 93 -11.96 -3.73 -7.02
C ASP A 93 -11.42 -3.29 -5.65
N PHE A 94 -11.18 -1.98 -5.44
CA PHE A 94 -10.60 -1.47 -4.20
C PHE A 94 -11.61 -1.23 -3.07
N SER A 95 -12.92 -1.17 -3.38
CA SER A 95 -13.94 -0.78 -2.39
C SER A 95 -14.27 -1.89 -1.39
N ASN A 96 -14.06 -3.18 -1.72
CA ASN A 96 -14.64 -4.27 -0.92
C ASN A 96 -13.72 -4.86 0.18
N GLN A 97 -12.44 -4.49 0.26
CA GLN A 97 -11.52 -5.10 1.25
C GLN A 97 -11.19 -4.24 2.48
N ILE A 98 -11.60 -2.96 2.53
CA ILE A 98 -11.17 -2.03 3.60
C ILE A 98 -12.35 -1.50 4.44
N LEU A 99 -13.60 -1.62 3.97
CA LEU A 99 -14.77 -1.06 4.65
C LEU A 99 -15.38 -2.06 5.64
N ASN A 100 -14.83 -2.08 6.86
CA ASN A 100 -15.63 -2.46 8.03
C ASN A 100 -15.32 -1.63 9.30
N PRO A 101 -15.24 -0.28 9.24
CA PRO A 101 -15.47 0.52 10.44
C PRO A 101 -16.97 0.53 10.74
N ARG A 102 -17.38 0.45 12.01
CA ARG A 102 -18.75 0.73 12.45
C ARG A 102 -19.22 2.05 11.82
N GLN A 103 -20.06 1.97 10.78
CA GLN A 103 -20.63 3.14 10.11
C GLN A 103 -21.63 3.78 11.08
N LYS A 104 -21.23 4.90 11.70
CA LYS A 104 -22.18 5.86 12.28
C LYS A 104 -22.53 6.82 11.13
N GLU A 105 -23.55 6.48 10.35
CA GLU A 105 -24.10 7.39 9.36
C GLU A 105 -24.64 8.65 10.05
N GLU A 106 -24.57 9.78 9.36
CA GLU A 106 -25.15 11.03 9.84
C GLU A 106 -26.67 10.83 10.03
N PRO A 107 -27.25 11.15 11.21
CA PRO A 107 -28.67 10.92 11.45
C PRO A 107 -29.51 11.82 10.54
N THR A 108 -30.09 11.26 9.48
CA THR A 108 -30.88 11.96 8.46
C THR A 108 -32.00 12.79 9.08
N THR A 109 -32.01 14.09 8.78
CA THR A 109 -32.69 15.11 9.58
C THR A 109 -34.20 15.18 9.33
N GLU A 110 -34.67 15.01 8.09
CA GLU A 110 -36.03 15.40 7.71
C GLU A 110 -37.11 14.32 7.92
N GLN A 111 -36.84 13.05 7.57
CA GLN A 111 -37.82 11.97 7.78
C GLN A 111 -38.00 11.60 9.25
N SER A 112 -36.95 11.78 10.06
CA SER A 112 -36.97 11.46 11.49
C SER A 112 -37.70 12.52 12.33
N GLU A 113 -37.73 13.78 11.89
CA GLU A 113 -38.48 14.85 12.58
C GLU A 113 -40.01 14.69 12.44
N GLN A 114 -40.49 14.15 11.31
CA GLN A 114 -41.91 13.86 11.09
C GLN A 114 -42.39 12.63 11.87
N GLU A 115 -41.57 11.57 11.97
CA GLU A 115 -41.87 10.43 12.84
C GLU A 115 -41.83 10.79 14.34
N GLU A 116 -40.93 11.70 14.73
CA GLU A 116 -40.79 12.15 16.13
C GLU A 116 -41.99 12.96 16.61
N THR A 117 -42.50 13.88 15.77
CA THR A 117 -43.72 14.64 16.08
C THR A 117 -44.94 13.71 16.18
N ALA A 118 -45.04 12.69 15.33
CA ALA A 118 -46.09 11.68 15.42
C ALA A 118 -45.97 10.81 16.70
N LEU A 119 -44.77 10.43 17.11
CA LEU A 119 -44.53 9.62 18.32
C LEU A 119 -44.76 10.39 19.62
N GLU A 120 -44.46 11.69 19.67
CA GLU A 120 -44.71 12.54 20.84
C GLU A 120 -46.20 12.83 21.05
N LEU A 121 -46.99 12.87 19.97
CA LEU A 121 -48.46 12.93 20.02
C LEU A 121 -49.11 11.66 20.59
N ILE A 122 -48.49 10.50 20.41
CA ILE A 122 -49.04 9.20 20.83
C ILE A 122 -48.52 8.76 22.22
N TYR A 123 -47.26 9.06 22.56
CA TYR A 123 -46.63 8.68 23.83
C TYR A 123 -45.84 9.84 24.46
N PRO A 124 -46.48 10.68 25.30
CA PRO A 124 -45.80 11.79 25.96
C PRO A 124 -44.72 11.27 26.94
N GLY A 125 -43.45 11.50 26.61
CA GLY A 125 -42.28 11.06 27.39
C GLY A 125 -41.29 10.16 26.63
N LEU A 126 -41.79 9.30 25.72
CA LEU A 126 -40.95 8.46 24.87
C LEU A 126 -40.25 9.28 23.77
N GLY A 127 -40.94 10.32 23.28
CA GLY A 127 -40.39 11.33 22.36
C GLY A 127 -39.13 11.98 22.94
N LYS A 128 -39.23 12.58 24.13
CA LYS A 128 -38.11 13.27 24.82
C LYS A 128 -36.88 12.38 24.99
N GLN A 129 -37.03 11.10 25.33
CA GLN A 129 -35.90 10.18 25.45
C GLN A 129 -35.22 9.91 24.10
N LYS A 130 -35.99 9.73 23.02
CA LYS A 130 -35.45 9.56 21.66
C LYS A 130 -34.74 10.84 21.19
N THR A 131 -35.31 12.01 21.45
CA THR A 131 -34.70 13.30 21.08
C THR A 131 -33.38 13.52 21.80
N GLU A 132 -33.31 13.24 23.10
CA GLU A 132 -32.05 13.35 23.87
C GLU A 132 -31.01 12.31 23.41
N GLN A 133 -31.42 11.07 23.11
CA GLN A 133 -30.51 10.09 22.50
C GLN A 133 -29.99 10.55 21.15
N ARG A 134 -30.82 11.17 20.32
CA ARG A 134 -30.42 11.71 19.01
C ARG A 134 -29.47 12.89 19.15
N LYS A 135 -29.73 13.81 20.09
CA LYS A 135 -28.79 14.91 20.44
C LYS A 135 -27.45 14.37 20.91
N LEU A 136 -27.44 13.35 21.77
CA LEU A 136 -26.21 12.70 22.24
C LEU A 136 -25.46 12.04 21.08
N ARG A 137 -26.15 11.27 20.23
CA ARG A 137 -25.55 10.66 19.03
C ARG A 137 -24.98 11.69 18.07
N ARG A 138 -25.69 12.81 17.87
CA ARG A 138 -25.22 13.92 17.03
C ARG A 138 -23.98 14.58 17.63
N LYS A 139 -23.97 14.85 18.94
CA LYS A 139 -22.78 15.38 19.64
C LYS A 139 -21.59 14.43 19.56
N GLU A 140 -21.82 13.13 19.74
CA GLU A 140 -20.77 12.11 19.56
C GLU A 140 -20.24 12.12 18.13
N PHE A 141 -21.13 12.13 17.12
CA PHE A 141 -20.74 12.17 15.72
C PHE A 141 -19.95 13.44 15.38
N GLU A 142 -20.41 14.62 15.83
CA GLU A 142 -19.71 15.89 15.62
C GLU A 142 -18.34 15.91 16.30
N SER A 143 -18.23 15.36 17.51
CA SER A 143 -16.97 15.21 18.23
C SER A 143 -16.01 14.25 17.52
N ASP A 144 -16.51 13.07 17.10
CA ASP A 144 -15.74 12.07 16.36
C ASP A 144 -15.26 12.66 15.02
N ARG A 145 -16.16 13.32 14.28
CA ARG A 145 -15.86 14.02 13.03
C ARG A 145 -14.78 15.08 13.23
N ALA A 146 -14.94 15.96 14.21
CA ALA A 146 -13.97 17.02 14.49
C ALA A 146 -12.58 16.46 14.83
N TYR A 147 -12.52 15.40 15.65
CA TYR A 147 -11.28 14.71 15.97
C TYR A 147 -10.61 14.10 14.74
N ASN A 148 -11.38 13.40 13.91
CA ASN A 148 -10.87 12.74 12.72
C ASN A 148 -10.39 13.76 11.68
N SER A 149 -11.22 14.76 11.36
CA SER A 149 -10.91 15.85 10.44
C SER A 149 -9.65 16.59 10.85
N ALA A 150 -9.50 16.99 12.12
CA ALA A 150 -8.32 17.73 12.57
C ALA A 150 -6.99 16.98 12.31
N ARG A 151 -6.99 15.65 12.45
CA ARG A 151 -5.81 14.82 12.16
C ARG A 151 -5.61 14.58 10.67
N SER A 152 -6.68 14.23 9.96
CA SER A 152 -6.60 13.97 8.52
C SER A 152 -6.22 15.23 7.74
N ASP A 153 -6.78 16.38 8.10
CA ASP A 153 -6.54 17.65 7.41
C ASP A 153 -5.07 18.07 7.58
N LYS A 154 -4.48 17.87 8.75
CA LYS A 154 -3.05 18.09 8.95
C LYS A 154 -2.20 17.25 7.99
N TYR A 155 -2.50 15.96 7.86
CA TYR A 155 -1.79 15.07 6.94
C TYR A 155 -1.98 15.51 5.47
N LEU A 156 -3.22 15.80 5.07
CA LEU A 156 -3.54 16.24 3.71
C LEU A 156 -2.90 17.59 3.38
N ASP A 157 -2.82 18.51 4.33
CA ASP A 157 -2.14 19.80 4.18
C ASP A 157 -0.62 19.63 4.04
N GLU A 158 -0.01 18.76 4.85
CA GLU A 158 1.42 18.42 4.74
C GLU A 158 1.73 17.79 3.37
N LEU A 159 0.86 16.89 2.89
CA LEU A 159 0.96 16.27 1.58
C LEU A 159 0.76 17.31 0.46
N GLY A 160 -0.21 18.22 0.60
CA GLY A 160 -0.44 19.34 -0.32
C GLY A 160 0.78 20.26 -0.44
N LYS A 161 1.45 20.57 0.66
CA LYS A 161 2.71 21.34 0.66
C LYS A 161 3.87 20.58 0.04
N SER A 162 3.97 19.28 0.31
CA SER A 162 5.03 18.43 -0.30
C SER A 162 4.84 18.27 -1.82
N THR A 163 3.62 18.47 -2.32
CA THR A 163 3.25 18.20 -3.71
C THR A 163 3.22 19.44 -4.59
N SER A 164 3.23 20.65 -4.01
CA SER A 164 3.21 21.93 -4.73
C SER A 164 4.43 22.21 -5.63
N GLY A 165 5.40 21.29 -5.68
CA GLY A 165 6.56 21.34 -6.58
C GLY A 165 6.72 20.09 -7.46
N ILE A 166 5.73 19.19 -7.52
CA ILE A 166 5.83 17.94 -8.29
C ILE A 166 6.09 18.22 -9.77
N ARG A 167 5.38 19.18 -10.35
CA ARG A 167 5.47 19.51 -11.78
C ARG A 167 6.84 20.09 -12.13
N GLU A 168 7.34 20.99 -11.29
CA GLU A 168 8.67 21.61 -11.45
C GLU A 168 9.78 20.56 -11.34
N ARG A 169 9.67 19.64 -10.37
CA ARG A 169 10.58 18.51 -10.22
C ARG A 169 10.55 17.58 -11.42
N GLU A 170 9.36 17.27 -11.95
CA GLU A 170 9.20 16.46 -13.16
C GLU A 170 9.90 17.09 -14.36
N ILE A 171 9.59 18.36 -14.66
CA ILE A 171 10.21 19.10 -15.76
C ILE A 171 11.73 19.15 -15.59
N GLY A 172 12.22 19.38 -14.36
CA GLY A 172 13.64 19.42 -14.04
C GLY A 172 14.34 18.08 -14.28
N ILE A 173 13.71 16.97 -13.85
CA ILE A 173 14.22 15.61 -14.07
C ILE A 173 14.24 15.27 -15.56
N ASP A 174 13.13 15.49 -16.28
CA ASP A 174 13.02 15.14 -17.69
C ASP A 174 13.98 15.96 -18.57
N SER A 175 14.09 17.26 -18.30
CA SER A 175 15.08 18.14 -18.94
C SER A 175 16.52 17.63 -18.72
N SER A 176 16.81 17.15 -17.51
CA SER A 176 18.13 16.64 -17.17
C SER A 176 18.43 15.28 -17.77
N ILE A 177 17.43 14.41 -17.89
CA ILE A 177 17.55 13.16 -18.66
C ILE A 177 17.89 13.48 -20.12
N ALA A 178 17.21 14.46 -20.72
CA ALA A 178 17.50 14.89 -22.09
C ALA A 178 18.92 15.48 -22.22
N ALA A 179 19.35 16.33 -21.28
CA ALA A 179 20.71 16.88 -21.24
C ALA A 179 21.78 15.77 -21.15
N VAL A 180 21.64 14.84 -20.21
CA VAL A 180 22.58 13.72 -20.04
C VAL A 180 22.59 12.83 -21.29
N ASN A 181 21.45 12.59 -21.93
CA ASN A 181 21.37 11.80 -23.16
C ASN A 181 22.00 12.47 -24.37
N SER A 182 21.90 13.80 -24.47
CA SER A 182 22.56 14.60 -25.52
C SER A 182 24.06 14.83 -25.30
N GLY A 183 24.64 14.26 -24.23
CA GLY A 183 26.06 14.43 -23.90
C GLY A 183 26.38 15.73 -23.18
N GLN A 184 25.37 16.53 -22.82
CA GLN A 184 25.53 17.66 -21.91
C GLN A 184 25.67 17.13 -20.49
N LEU A 185 26.91 16.79 -20.13
CA LEU A 185 27.28 16.32 -18.79
C LEU A 185 27.47 17.46 -17.78
N SER A 186 27.08 18.70 -18.16
CA SER A 186 27.19 19.87 -17.29
C SER A 186 26.68 19.48 -15.92
N PRO A 187 27.53 19.57 -14.87
CA PRO A 187 27.29 18.85 -13.66
C PRO A 187 25.98 19.36 -13.09
N LEU A 188 25.00 18.46 -13.01
CA LEU A 188 23.81 18.63 -12.19
C LEU A 188 24.29 19.03 -10.80
N GLY A 189 24.42 20.34 -10.58
CA GLY A 189 25.14 20.91 -9.45
C GLY A 189 24.37 20.71 -8.16
N GLY A 190 24.98 21.05 -7.03
CA GLY A 190 24.31 20.98 -5.73
C GLY A 190 22.95 21.69 -5.72
N SER A 191 22.84 22.82 -6.43
CA SER A 191 21.59 23.57 -6.59
C SER A 191 20.46 22.79 -7.28
N PHE A 192 20.76 22.10 -8.37
CA PHE A 192 19.78 21.28 -9.07
C PHE A 192 19.23 20.17 -8.17
N TRP A 193 20.13 19.49 -7.44
CA TRP A 193 19.74 18.46 -6.50
C TRP A 193 18.99 19.03 -5.30
N ALA A 194 19.35 20.21 -4.82
CA ALA A 194 18.62 20.90 -3.76
C ALA A 194 17.16 21.11 -4.12
N ASP A 195 16.89 21.53 -5.36
CA ASP A 195 15.55 21.83 -5.83
C ASP A 195 14.74 20.55 -6.09
N ILE A 196 15.36 19.51 -6.66
CA ILE A 196 14.67 18.23 -6.91
C ILE A 196 14.38 17.44 -5.64
N LEU A 197 15.35 17.43 -4.73
CA LEU A 197 15.22 16.71 -3.47
C LEU A 197 14.50 17.56 -2.42
N ASN A 198 14.22 18.83 -2.71
CA ASN A 198 13.69 19.79 -1.76
C ASN A 198 14.53 19.85 -0.46
N ILE A 199 15.86 19.85 -0.62
CA ILE A 199 16.83 19.97 0.48
C ILE A 199 17.66 21.24 0.24
N PRO A 200 17.25 22.38 0.84
CA PRO A 200 17.93 23.67 0.64
C PRO A 200 19.42 23.64 0.95
N SER A 201 19.86 22.78 1.87
CA SER A 201 21.28 22.66 2.25
C SER A 201 22.18 22.15 1.12
N LEU A 202 21.62 21.53 0.08
CA LEU A 202 22.40 21.02 -1.05
C LEU A 202 22.92 22.11 -1.99
N ARG A 203 22.42 23.35 -1.90
CA ARG A 203 22.85 24.45 -2.78
C ARG A 203 24.32 24.82 -2.62
N ASP A 204 24.87 24.70 -1.40
CA ASP A 204 26.21 25.16 -1.04
C ASP A 204 27.18 24.01 -0.66
N GLN A 205 26.78 22.76 -0.89
CA GLN A 205 27.37 21.59 -0.22
C GLN A 205 28.11 20.64 -1.17
N SER A 206 29.18 20.01 -0.66
CA SER A 206 30.07 19.08 -1.39
C SER A 206 29.38 17.74 -1.74
N GLY A 207 30.02 16.92 -2.58
CA GLY A 207 29.47 15.62 -3.03
C GLY A 207 29.13 14.64 -1.89
N ALA A 208 29.85 14.67 -0.76
CA ALA A 208 29.56 13.80 0.39
C ALA A 208 28.25 14.17 1.11
N THR A 209 27.96 15.46 1.22
CA THR A 209 26.67 15.96 1.74
C THR A 209 25.52 15.66 0.79
N LEU A 210 25.76 15.74 -0.54
CA LEU A 210 24.81 15.29 -1.57
C LEU A 210 24.44 13.81 -1.41
N GLN A 211 25.43 12.96 -1.18
CA GLN A 211 25.24 11.53 -0.92
C GLN A 211 24.39 11.28 0.33
N ALA A 212 24.71 11.94 1.43
CA ALA A 212 23.98 11.79 2.69
C ALA A 212 22.51 12.25 2.52
N ALA A 213 22.30 13.40 1.89
CA ALA A 213 20.98 13.97 1.63
C ALA A 213 20.13 13.10 0.71
N ALA A 214 20.68 12.60 -0.40
CA ALA A 214 19.95 11.71 -1.31
C ALA A 214 19.57 10.39 -0.64
N LYS A 215 20.47 9.84 0.18
CA LYS A 215 20.18 8.67 1.00
C LYS A 215 19.07 8.97 2.02
N VAL A 216 19.15 10.10 2.73
CA VAL A 216 18.13 10.52 3.70
C VAL A 216 16.78 10.71 3.02
N ASN A 217 16.75 11.30 1.83
CA ASN A 217 15.50 11.49 1.11
C ASN A 217 14.91 10.21 0.55
N LEU A 218 15.73 9.33 -0.03
CA LEU A 218 15.19 8.05 -0.48
C LEU A 218 14.74 7.22 0.72
N ILE A 219 15.53 7.14 1.78
CA ILE A 219 15.13 6.45 3.02
C ILE A 219 13.87 7.10 3.59
N GLY A 220 13.77 8.43 3.62
CA GLY A 220 12.58 9.13 4.09
C GLY A 220 11.34 8.84 3.23
N ALA A 221 11.49 8.84 1.90
CA ALA A 221 10.41 8.46 0.98
C ALA A 221 9.98 7.00 1.17
N LEU A 222 10.93 6.10 1.47
CA LEU A 222 10.66 4.69 1.70
C LEU A 222 10.09 4.39 3.09
N ASP A 223 10.58 5.08 4.12
CA ASP A 223 10.09 5.00 5.50
C ASP A 223 8.65 5.50 5.57
N LYS A 224 8.28 6.52 4.77
CA LYS A 224 6.89 6.96 4.63
C LYS A 224 6.00 5.79 4.21
N VAL A 225 6.39 5.02 3.21
CA VAL A 225 5.60 3.89 2.66
C VAL A 225 5.88 2.55 3.36
N GLY A 226 6.68 2.55 4.44
CA GLY A 226 7.00 1.35 5.22
C GLY A 226 7.88 0.34 4.49
N ALA A 227 8.52 0.73 3.39
CA ALA A 227 9.46 -0.11 2.65
C ALA A 227 10.88 0.18 3.12
N ARG A 228 11.74 -0.84 3.16
CA ARG A 228 13.19 -0.64 3.31
C ARG A 228 13.87 -0.89 1.96
N PRO A 229 14.81 -0.02 1.53
CA PRO A 229 15.57 -0.30 0.33
C PRO A 229 16.37 -1.60 0.52
N ASN A 230 16.52 -2.39 -0.55
CA ASN A 230 17.40 -3.54 -0.49
C ASN A 230 18.87 -3.07 -0.40
N GLN A 231 19.75 -3.94 0.12
CA GLN A 231 21.17 -3.59 0.29
C GLN A 231 21.85 -3.19 -1.01
N PHE A 232 21.40 -3.75 -2.15
CA PHE A 232 21.93 -3.41 -3.47
C PHE A 232 21.68 -1.92 -3.79
N ILE A 233 20.44 -1.45 -3.66
CA ILE A 233 20.04 -0.06 -3.91
C ILE A 233 20.80 0.88 -2.98
N GLU A 234 20.92 0.56 -1.69
CA GLU A 234 21.71 1.36 -0.74
C GLU A 234 23.18 1.52 -1.18
N LYS A 235 23.80 0.43 -1.66
CA LYS A 235 25.16 0.45 -2.19
C LYS A 235 25.24 1.26 -3.49
N GLN A 236 24.27 1.12 -4.39
CA GLN A 236 24.24 1.87 -5.65
C GLN A 236 24.06 3.37 -5.43
N ILE A 237 23.21 3.78 -4.50
CA ILE A 237 23.10 5.21 -4.11
C ILE A 237 24.44 5.69 -3.57
N SER A 238 25.08 4.90 -2.71
CA SER A 238 26.36 5.29 -2.13
C SER A 238 27.46 5.44 -3.20
N SER A 239 27.48 4.58 -4.23
CA SER A 239 28.45 4.68 -5.32
C SER A 239 28.11 5.79 -6.32
N ALA A 240 26.85 5.92 -6.74
CA ALA A 240 26.42 6.93 -7.70
C ALA A 240 26.66 8.36 -7.18
N PHE A 241 26.43 8.57 -5.88
CA PHE A 241 26.68 9.87 -5.24
C PHE A 241 28.13 10.07 -4.80
N ALA A 242 28.99 9.05 -4.80
CA ALA A 242 30.43 9.25 -4.63
C ALA A 242 31.10 9.73 -5.93
N GLN A 243 30.60 9.27 -7.09
CA GLN A 243 31.12 9.60 -8.43
C GLN A 243 30.45 10.86 -9.02
N VAL A 244 30.31 11.93 -8.23
CA VAL A 244 29.58 13.13 -8.67
C VAL A 244 30.27 13.81 -9.85
N GLY A 245 29.61 13.78 -11.01
CA GLY A 245 29.98 14.57 -12.19
C GLY A 245 30.86 13.87 -13.22
N GLU A 246 31.22 12.60 -13.01
CA GLU A 246 32.28 11.97 -13.81
C GLU A 246 31.78 11.18 -15.03
N THR A 247 30.58 10.57 -14.99
CA THR A 247 30.10 9.73 -16.10
C THR A 247 28.60 9.93 -16.40
N LYS A 248 28.20 9.64 -17.64
CA LYS A 248 26.79 9.67 -18.08
C LYS A 248 25.94 8.73 -17.22
N GLU A 249 26.48 7.56 -16.90
CA GLU A 249 25.81 6.50 -16.17
C GLU A 249 25.60 6.87 -14.70
N SER A 250 26.58 7.54 -14.07
CA SER A 250 26.43 8.10 -12.73
C SER A 250 25.32 9.15 -12.67
N GLN A 251 25.25 10.04 -13.67
CA GLN A 251 24.18 11.05 -13.74
C GLN A 251 22.80 10.39 -13.97
N MET A 252 22.71 9.41 -14.87
CA MET A 252 21.47 8.66 -15.10
C MET A 252 21.02 7.90 -13.86
N ALA A 253 21.94 7.27 -13.12
CA ALA A 253 21.62 6.58 -11.87
C ALA A 253 20.97 7.52 -10.85
N LYS A 254 21.50 8.73 -10.69
CA LYS A 254 20.91 9.73 -9.78
C LYS A 254 19.55 10.23 -10.28
N LEU A 255 19.41 10.47 -11.58
CA LEU A 255 18.14 10.90 -12.18
C LEU A 255 17.06 9.81 -12.02
N ASN A 256 17.42 8.54 -12.16
CA ASN A 256 16.52 7.41 -11.90
C ASN A 256 16.08 7.34 -10.43
N ILE A 257 16.98 7.62 -9.49
CA ILE A 257 16.64 7.74 -8.06
C ILE A 257 15.67 8.89 -7.83
N ALA A 258 15.96 10.09 -8.35
CA ALA A 258 15.06 11.24 -8.23
C ALA A 258 13.69 10.98 -8.86
N LYS A 259 13.66 10.40 -10.05
CA LYS A 259 12.42 10.02 -10.74
C LYS A 259 11.60 9.05 -9.91
N THR A 260 12.25 8.06 -9.31
CA THR A 260 11.58 7.10 -8.43
C THR A 260 10.96 7.78 -7.20
N VAL A 261 11.68 8.69 -6.55
CA VAL A 261 11.14 9.47 -5.41
C VAL A 261 9.93 10.30 -5.85
N LEU A 262 10.04 10.99 -6.99
CA LEU A 262 8.95 11.77 -7.55
C LEU A 262 7.71 10.91 -7.86
N ASP A 263 7.90 9.74 -8.45
CA ASP A 263 6.81 8.82 -8.78
C ASP A 263 6.12 8.27 -7.52
N LEU A 264 6.87 8.07 -6.43
CA LEU A 264 6.30 7.69 -5.13
C LEU A 264 5.48 8.84 -4.54
N ASP A 265 6.00 10.06 -4.54
CA ASP A 265 5.29 11.25 -4.05
C ASP A 265 3.98 11.49 -4.84
N LYS A 266 4.02 11.34 -6.17
CA LYS A 266 2.86 11.45 -7.05
C LYS A 266 1.79 10.42 -6.69
N LYS A 267 2.20 9.16 -6.53
CA LYS A 267 1.26 8.08 -6.24
C LYS A 267 0.68 8.20 -4.83
N GLU A 268 1.46 8.67 -3.86
CA GLU A 268 0.98 8.96 -2.51
C GLU A 268 -0.14 10.01 -2.55
N LEU A 269 0.05 11.11 -3.29
CA LEU A 269 -0.98 12.14 -3.47
C LEU A 269 -2.23 11.59 -4.13
N GLU A 270 -2.09 10.83 -5.22
CA GLU A 270 -3.22 10.23 -5.94
C GLU A 270 -4.06 9.34 -5.01
N ILE A 271 -3.41 8.44 -4.26
CA ILE A 271 -4.08 7.53 -3.32
C ILE A 271 -4.75 8.31 -2.19
N ALA A 272 -4.09 9.31 -1.63
CA ALA A 272 -4.66 10.14 -0.56
C ALA A 272 -5.90 10.90 -1.04
N GLN A 273 -5.90 11.42 -2.26
CA GLN A 273 -7.06 12.09 -2.85
C GLN A 273 -8.23 11.11 -3.06
N ILE A 274 -7.97 9.95 -3.67
CA ILE A 274 -8.99 8.91 -3.89
C ILE A 274 -9.64 8.48 -2.57
N LEU A 275 -8.82 8.18 -1.55
CA LEU A 275 -9.32 7.76 -0.24
C LEU A 275 -10.08 8.90 0.47
N SER A 276 -9.55 10.13 0.44
CA SER A 276 -10.20 11.29 1.03
C SER A 276 -11.58 11.53 0.43
N ASP A 277 -11.69 11.49 -0.90
CA ASP A 277 -12.96 11.70 -1.62
C ASP A 277 -13.94 10.57 -1.34
N GLN A 278 -13.47 9.32 -1.31
CA GLN A 278 -14.29 8.17 -0.95
C GLN A 278 -14.84 8.29 0.47
N TYR A 279 -14.00 8.61 1.47
CA TYR A 279 -14.45 8.74 2.85
C TYR A 279 -15.36 9.96 3.08
N ARG A 280 -15.10 11.08 2.41
CA ARG A 280 -16.02 12.23 2.46
C ARG A 280 -17.39 11.88 1.90
N LYS A 281 -17.44 11.09 0.83
CA LYS A 281 -18.69 10.61 0.23
C LYS A 281 -19.42 9.60 1.12
N ASP A 282 -18.70 8.66 1.71
CA ASP A 282 -19.29 7.52 2.43
C ASP A 282 -19.56 7.82 3.91
N LEU A 283 -18.73 8.64 4.56
CA LEU A 283 -18.79 8.93 6.00
C LEU A 283 -19.04 10.42 6.33
N GLY A 284 -18.93 11.32 5.36
CA GLY A 284 -18.99 12.78 5.59
C GLY A 284 -17.72 13.39 6.18
N TYR A 285 -16.67 12.58 6.42
CA TYR A 285 -15.37 13.02 6.95
C TYR A 285 -14.26 12.04 6.59
N VAL A 286 -13.01 12.50 6.67
CA VAL A 286 -11.82 11.66 6.43
C VAL A 286 -11.33 11.11 7.78
N PRO A 287 -11.07 9.80 7.90
CA PRO A 287 -10.67 9.21 9.18
C PRO A 287 -9.24 9.63 9.59
N ALA A 288 -8.99 9.68 10.89
CA ALA A 288 -7.70 10.11 11.46
C ALA A 288 -6.49 9.24 11.04
N ASN A 289 -6.73 7.99 10.64
CA ASN A 289 -5.70 7.02 10.22
C ASN A 289 -5.53 6.97 8.68
N ILE A 290 -5.93 8.03 7.97
CA ILE A 290 -5.78 8.14 6.51
C ILE A 290 -4.33 7.89 6.06
N ASP A 291 -3.35 8.35 6.83
CA ASP A 291 -1.93 8.13 6.57
C ASP A 291 -1.58 6.63 6.50
N SER A 292 -2.02 5.84 7.47
CA SER A 292 -1.82 4.39 7.51
C SER A 292 -2.51 3.69 6.35
N LEU A 293 -3.68 4.17 5.93
CA LEU A 293 -4.43 3.60 4.81
C LEU A 293 -3.70 3.87 3.49
N VAL A 294 -3.22 5.10 3.29
CA VAL A 294 -2.40 5.49 2.13
C VAL A 294 -1.14 4.63 2.08
N ARG A 295 -0.41 4.49 3.18
CA ARG A 295 0.80 3.64 3.25
C ARG A 295 0.53 2.18 2.88
N THR A 296 -0.60 1.64 3.35
CA THR A 296 -1.00 0.27 3.04
C THR A 296 -1.24 0.09 1.54
N GLN A 297 -1.91 1.04 0.90
CA GLN A 297 -2.14 1.00 -0.55
C GLN A 297 -0.88 1.32 -1.38
N MET A 298 0.04 2.12 -0.85
CA MET A 298 1.31 2.43 -1.51
C MET A 298 2.26 1.23 -1.60
N LYS A 299 2.26 0.36 -0.59
CA LYS A 299 3.20 -0.77 -0.48
C LYS A 299 3.43 -1.57 -1.78
N PRO A 300 2.40 -2.10 -2.47
CA PRO A 300 2.61 -2.87 -3.71
C PRO A 300 3.22 -2.02 -4.83
N TYR A 301 2.84 -0.74 -4.93
CA TYR A 301 3.41 0.19 -5.90
C TYR A 301 4.88 0.48 -5.59
N THR A 302 5.20 0.72 -4.32
CA THR A 302 6.57 0.96 -3.88
C THR A 302 7.46 -0.24 -4.17
N GLU A 303 7.03 -1.46 -3.84
CA GLU A 303 7.81 -2.67 -4.10
C GLU A 303 8.15 -2.83 -5.59
N LYS A 304 7.15 -2.65 -6.47
CA LYS A 304 7.34 -2.67 -7.93
C LYS A 304 8.28 -1.56 -8.41
N ARG A 305 8.10 -0.33 -7.92
CA ARG A 305 8.93 0.80 -8.35
C ARG A 305 10.38 0.65 -7.89
N MET A 306 10.61 0.10 -6.69
CA MET A 306 11.94 -0.15 -6.16
C MET A 306 12.66 -1.29 -6.87
N GLU A 307 11.93 -2.32 -7.29
CA GLU A 307 12.47 -3.37 -8.14
C GLU A 307 12.87 -2.84 -9.52
N LYS A 308 12.04 -1.99 -10.12
CA LYS A 308 12.39 -1.28 -11.37
C LYS A 308 13.62 -0.39 -11.19
N LEU A 309 13.67 0.41 -10.13
CA LEU A 309 14.84 1.24 -9.83
C LEU A 309 16.11 0.39 -9.70
N ALA A 310 16.03 -0.73 -8.99
CA ALA A 310 17.17 -1.63 -8.86
C ALA A 310 17.64 -2.14 -10.24
N TYR A 311 16.69 -2.51 -11.12
CA TYR A 311 17.00 -2.97 -12.46
C TYR A 311 17.71 -1.88 -13.27
N ASP A 312 17.13 -0.69 -13.32
CA ASP A 312 17.67 0.46 -14.07
C ASP A 312 19.08 0.84 -13.58
N LEU A 313 19.32 0.78 -12.27
CA LEU A 313 20.63 1.02 -11.66
C LEU A 313 21.65 -0.07 -12.03
N GLN A 314 21.24 -1.33 -12.02
CA GLN A 314 22.11 -2.43 -12.39
C GLN A 314 22.46 -2.38 -13.88
N GLU A 315 21.51 -2.10 -14.75
CA GLU A 315 21.74 -1.93 -16.19
C GLU A 315 22.71 -0.79 -16.46
N SER A 316 22.51 0.38 -15.84
CA SER A 316 23.43 1.53 -15.97
C SER A 316 24.86 1.18 -15.53
N ARG A 317 24.99 0.43 -14.43
CA ARG A 317 26.28 -0.04 -13.92
C ARG A 317 26.95 -1.06 -14.83
N GLU A 318 26.17 -1.88 -15.52
CA GLU A 318 26.69 -2.86 -16.47
C GLU A 318 27.21 -2.19 -17.74
N MET A 319 26.49 -1.19 -18.25
CA MET A 319 26.94 -0.37 -19.38
C MET A 319 28.24 0.39 -19.10
N SER A 320 28.46 0.80 -17.84
CA SER A 320 29.68 1.52 -17.46
C SER A 320 30.89 0.60 -17.20
N GLN A 321 30.67 -0.72 -17.08
CA GLN A 321 31.75 -1.65 -16.76
C GLN A 321 32.55 -2.03 -18.00
N ASN A 322 33.86 -2.24 -17.82
CA ASN A 322 34.71 -2.80 -18.87
C ASN A 322 34.15 -4.19 -19.29
N PRO A 323 34.02 -4.47 -20.61
CA PRO A 323 33.50 -5.73 -21.13
C PRO A 323 34.14 -6.99 -20.53
N GLU A 324 35.43 -6.94 -20.19
CA GLU A 324 36.12 -8.06 -19.56
C GLU A 324 35.53 -8.38 -18.18
N PHE A 325 35.31 -7.35 -17.36
CA PHE A 325 34.68 -7.49 -16.04
C PHE A 325 33.22 -7.91 -16.18
N TYR A 326 32.51 -7.32 -17.15
CA TYR A 326 31.10 -7.64 -17.42
C TYR A 326 30.89 -9.13 -17.71
N ASN A 327 31.81 -9.76 -18.44
CA ASN A 327 31.72 -11.17 -18.81
C ASN A 327 32.06 -12.12 -17.64
N THR A 328 32.60 -11.65 -16.51
CA THR A 328 32.93 -12.52 -15.38
C THR A 328 31.70 -12.93 -14.55
N LEU A 329 31.73 -14.17 -14.03
CA LEU A 329 30.71 -14.70 -13.12
C LEU A 329 31.08 -14.34 -11.68
N GLN A 330 30.87 -13.09 -11.30
CA GLN A 330 31.14 -12.62 -9.94
C GLN A 330 29.93 -12.82 -9.04
N LYS A 331 30.19 -13.11 -7.77
CA LYS A 331 29.17 -13.09 -6.73
C LYS A 331 28.75 -11.65 -6.48
N VAL A 332 27.46 -11.38 -6.51
CA VAL A 332 26.87 -10.06 -6.27
C VAL A 332 26.17 -10.03 -4.91
N TYR A 333 25.77 -8.83 -4.48
CA TYR A 333 24.95 -8.69 -3.28
C TYR A 333 23.59 -9.39 -3.47
N PRO A 334 23.08 -10.10 -2.46
CA PRO A 334 21.75 -10.69 -2.53
C PRO A 334 20.68 -9.65 -2.90
N GLY A 335 19.81 -10.00 -3.84
CA GLY A 335 18.74 -9.13 -4.31
C GLY A 335 19.14 -8.18 -5.44
N THR A 336 20.35 -8.29 -5.98
CA THR A 336 20.75 -7.60 -7.21
C THR A 336 19.88 -8.12 -8.37
N PRO A 337 19.19 -7.27 -9.13
CA PRO A 337 18.33 -7.74 -10.22
C PRO A 337 19.15 -8.31 -11.38
N LEU A 338 18.63 -9.37 -12.01
CA LEU A 338 19.20 -9.95 -13.22
C LEU A 338 18.72 -9.15 -14.43
N THR A 339 19.63 -8.44 -15.08
CA THR A 339 19.39 -7.74 -16.34
C THR A 339 19.41 -8.69 -17.53
N GLU A 340 18.81 -8.29 -18.64
CA GLU A 340 18.84 -9.07 -19.89
C GLU A 340 20.28 -9.31 -20.39
N GLY A 341 21.12 -8.27 -20.36
CA GLY A 341 22.50 -8.39 -20.79
C GLY A 341 23.26 -9.40 -19.93
N LYS A 342 23.10 -9.34 -18.60
CA LYS A 342 23.80 -10.27 -17.71
C LYS A 342 23.25 -11.68 -17.84
N TYR A 343 21.94 -11.83 -18.05
CA TYR A 343 21.34 -13.11 -18.39
C TYR A 343 22.01 -13.75 -19.60
N LYS A 344 22.26 -13.00 -20.70
CA LYS A 344 22.98 -13.51 -21.88
C LYS A 344 24.36 -14.03 -21.53
N VAL A 345 25.10 -13.36 -20.64
CA VAL A 345 26.42 -13.84 -20.15
C VAL A 345 26.29 -15.18 -19.43
N PHE A 346 25.29 -15.35 -18.57
CA PHE A 346 25.03 -16.64 -17.90
C PHE A 346 24.61 -17.72 -18.89
N TYR A 347 23.73 -17.38 -19.83
CA TYR A 347 23.23 -18.27 -20.87
C TYR A 347 24.37 -18.82 -21.74
N HIS A 348 25.28 -17.96 -22.22
CA HIS A 348 26.43 -18.39 -23.01
C HIS A 348 27.41 -19.29 -22.24
N LYS A 349 27.44 -19.19 -20.91
CA LYS A 349 28.31 -20.02 -20.06
C LYS A 349 27.65 -21.32 -19.59
N ALA A 350 26.32 -21.38 -19.60
CA ALA A 350 25.58 -22.56 -19.23
C ALA A 350 25.76 -23.67 -20.29
N LYS A 351 26.11 -24.87 -19.84
CA LYS A 351 26.19 -26.06 -20.72
C LYS A 351 24.85 -26.79 -20.70
N GLY A 352 24.18 -26.89 -21.86
CA GLY A 352 22.90 -27.58 -22.00
C GLY A 352 22.74 -28.15 -23.41
N ASN A 353 22.07 -29.29 -23.51
CA ASN A 353 21.81 -29.96 -24.79
C ASN A 353 20.59 -29.37 -25.49
N THR A 354 19.64 -28.84 -24.71
CA THR A 354 18.46 -28.10 -25.19
C THR A 354 18.52 -26.64 -24.73
N GLU A 355 17.70 -25.79 -25.36
CA GLU A 355 17.54 -24.39 -24.98
C GLU A 355 16.96 -24.26 -23.57
N GLU A 356 15.90 -25.01 -23.27
CA GLU A 356 15.26 -25.04 -21.94
C GLU A 356 16.23 -25.46 -20.82
N GLU A 357 17.06 -26.48 -21.05
CA GLU A 357 18.08 -26.89 -20.08
C GLU A 357 19.12 -25.80 -19.86
N ARG A 358 19.50 -25.08 -20.93
CA ARG A 358 20.48 -24.00 -20.86
C ARG A 358 19.91 -22.80 -20.10
N ASP A 359 18.66 -22.44 -20.37
CA ASP A 359 17.92 -21.40 -19.65
C ASP A 359 17.82 -21.72 -18.16
N ALA A 360 17.36 -22.93 -17.82
CA ALA A 360 17.24 -23.36 -16.42
C ALA A 360 18.58 -23.28 -15.67
N LYS A 361 19.66 -23.75 -16.30
CA LYS A 361 21.02 -23.69 -15.73
C LYS A 361 21.53 -22.26 -15.62
N ALA A 362 21.26 -21.39 -16.61
CA ALA A 362 21.66 -19.98 -16.57
C ALA A 362 20.98 -19.25 -15.40
N LEU A 363 19.67 -19.48 -15.22
CA LEU A 363 18.91 -18.92 -14.10
C LEU A 363 19.39 -19.48 -12.76
N GLU A 364 19.72 -20.77 -12.68
CA GLU A 364 20.30 -21.36 -11.47
C GLU A 364 21.67 -20.76 -11.12
N MET A 365 22.54 -20.58 -12.13
CA MET A 365 23.84 -19.93 -11.96
C MET A 365 23.70 -18.48 -11.50
N ALA A 366 22.76 -17.74 -12.08
CA ALA A 366 22.45 -16.36 -11.68
C ALA A 366 21.97 -16.30 -10.21
N LYS A 367 21.03 -17.17 -9.83
CA LYS A 367 20.57 -17.28 -8.43
C LYS A 367 21.71 -17.61 -7.47
N LYS A 368 22.58 -18.57 -7.82
CA LYS A 368 23.77 -18.92 -7.01
C LYS A 368 24.76 -17.76 -6.87
N ALA A 369 24.86 -16.91 -7.89
CA ALA A 369 25.68 -15.70 -7.84
C ALA A 369 25.04 -14.58 -6.99
N GLY A 370 23.77 -14.69 -6.59
CA GLY A 370 23.06 -13.72 -5.75
C GLY A 370 22.04 -12.85 -6.49
N TYR A 371 21.80 -13.12 -7.78
CA TYR A 371 20.85 -12.35 -8.58
C TYR A 371 19.39 -12.72 -8.26
N LYS A 372 18.51 -11.71 -8.28
CA LYS A 372 17.06 -11.83 -8.22
C LYS A 372 16.51 -11.81 -9.65
N ILE A 373 15.67 -12.78 -10.00
CA ILE A 373 14.91 -12.75 -11.25
C ILE A 373 13.77 -11.74 -11.07
N VAL A 374 13.74 -10.76 -11.97
CA VAL A 374 12.73 -9.69 -11.95
C VAL A 374 11.49 -10.16 -12.70
N ASP A 375 10.32 -9.78 -12.20
CA ASP A 375 9.05 -10.00 -12.89
C ASP A 375 9.00 -9.15 -14.19
N PRO A 376 8.79 -9.76 -15.37
CA PRO A 376 8.73 -9.04 -16.65
C PRO A 376 7.71 -7.88 -16.65
N SER A 377 6.61 -8.02 -15.91
CA SER A 377 5.57 -6.97 -15.82
C SER A 377 6.09 -5.65 -15.23
N ILE A 378 7.17 -5.71 -14.44
CA ILE A 378 7.79 -4.53 -13.83
C ILE A 378 8.57 -3.72 -14.87
N LEU A 379 9.06 -4.38 -15.93
CA LEU A 379 9.84 -3.74 -17.00
C LEU A 379 8.94 -3.03 -18.02
N GLY A 380 7.63 -3.30 -18.02
CA GLY A 380 6.72 -2.78 -19.04
C GLY A 380 6.98 -3.37 -20.42
N ILE A 381 7.57 -4.56 -20.47
CA ILE A 381 7.73 -5.38 -21.68
C ILE A 381 6.52 -6.32 -21.68
N GLU A 382 5.45 -5.91 -22.37
CA GLU A 382 4.31 -6.80 -22.71
C GLU A 382 4.56 -7.50 -24.05
#